data_AF-A0A7C5L5C6-F1
#
_entry.id   AF-A0A7C5L5C6-F1
#
_cell.length_a   1.000
_cell.length_b   1.000
_cell.length_c   1.000
_cell.angle_alpha   90.00
_cell.angle_beta   90.00
_cell.angle_gamma   90.00
#
_symmetry.space_group_name_H-M   'P 1'
#
loop_
_entity.id
_entity.type
_entity.pdbx_description
1 polymer ?
#
loop_
_entity_poly.entity_id
_entity_poly.type
_entity_poly.pdbx_seq_one_letter_code
_entity_poly.pdbx_strand_id
1 'polypeptide(L)'
;MKRFLPVLLALLTFAACKKNYDLLHSKSGWLKKYFEELANYDDIYGLAPWHEDFDETYLTINSSKRSLKTFRELIADERFISDCQFENDKLVPVSGKKYFGAFPDFGGTEDTVSAARIAAFEELAGKKIAWAYFSNNWLDTLIFPTQAIEEILSAGTTPFIRLLTRSEFEEFKPDPLWDLRALIAGDYDNSLIAWAQAAKAVAHPLLAEFGTEVNGSWFPWNGAYYGAGTTDGYGDPDYPDGPEIFRDAYRHIIDICRAEGADNITWFYHFDVHSDPEEYWNAPLLYYPGDDYIDWLGVSTYGPMLKGEKYRDLRPEELIQDAYEALRDISPAKPYAVLEFGVTEL
;
A
#
# COMPACT_ATOMS: atom_id res chain seq x y z
N MET A 1 42.39 -68.44 17.12
CA MET A 1 42.21 -66.97 16.93
C MET A 1 41.19 -66.74 15.81
N LYS A 2 40.51 -65.60 15.85
CA LYS A 2 39.09 -65.44 15.51
C LYS A 2 38.73 -65.53 14.01
N ARG A 3 37.50 -65.99 13.79
CA ARG A 3 36.78 -66.20 12.52
C ARG A 3 36.59 -64.90 11.71
N PHE A 4 36.65 -65.05 10.40
CA PHE A 4 36.18 -64.11 9.39
C PHE A 4 34.65 -63.93 9.44
N LEU A 5 34.18 -62.69 9.35
CA LEU A 5 32.79 -62.33 9.08
C LEU A 5 32.82 -61.29 7.94
N PRO A 6 32.14 -61.48 6.80
CA PRO A 6 32.10 -60.48 5.75
C PRO A 6 31.09 -59.39 6.13
N VAL A 7 31.53 -58.13 6.08
CA VAL A 7 30.64 -56.97 6.20
C VAL A 7 29.93 -56.79 4.86
N LEU A 8 28.61 -56.96 4.89
CA LEU A 8 27.70 -56.69 3.79
C LEU A 8 27.63 -55.16 3.59
N LEU A 9 28.20 -54.64 2.51
CA LEU A 9 28.09 -53.23 2.15
C LEU A 9 26.74 -53.00 1.47
N ALA A 10 25.74 -52.56 2.23
CA ALA A 10 24.46 -52.11 1.68
C ALA A 10 24.68 -50.77 0.96
N LEU A 11 24.63 -50.79 -0.37
CA LEU A 11 24.48 -49.60 -1.21
C LEU A 11 23.09 -49.01 -0.95
N LEU A 12 23.01 -48.06 -0.02
CA LEU A 12 21.86 -47.15 0.12
C LEU A 12 21.92 -46.16 -1.05
N THR A 13 21.16 -46.46 -2.11
CA THR A 13 20.81 -45.48 -3.12
C THR A 13 19.95 -44.40 -2.46
N PHE A 14 20.52 -43.21 -2.27
CA PHE A 14 19.74 -42.02 -1.94
C PHE A 14 18.83 -41.73 -3.14
N ALA A 15 17.58 -42.18 -3.05
CA ALA A 15 16.51 -41.64 -3.87
C ALA A 15 16.39 -40.15 -3.49
N ALA A 16 16.82 -39.29 -4.40
CA ALA A 16 16.59 -37.86 -4.27
C ALA A 16 15.09 -37.63 -4.06
N CYS A 17 14.73 -37.15 -2.88
CA CYS A 17 13.38 -36.71 -2.57
C CYS A 17 13.09 -35.50 -3.49
N LYS A 18 12.49 -35.74 -4.65
CA LYS A 18 11.87 -34.67 -5.44
C LYS A 18 10.78 -34.09 -4.55
N LYS A 19 11.04 -32.94 -3.94
CA LYS A 19 9.99 -32.08 -3.40
C LYS A 19 9.03 -31.81 -4.57
N ASN A 20 7.88 -32.49 -4.56
CA ASN A 20 6.74 -32.08 -5.36
C ASN A 20 6.27 -30.76 -4.75
N TYR A 21 6.87 -29.66 -5.18
CA TYR A 21 6.24 -28.35 -5.03
C TYR A 21 4.89 -28.45 -5.73
N ASP A 22 3.81 -28.14 -5.03
CA ASP A 22 2.52 -28.03 -5.66
C ASP A 22 2.59 -26.87 -6.65
N LEU A 23 2.81 -27.20 -7.93
CA LEU A 23 3.08 -26.20 -8.97
C LEU A 23 1.89 -25.25 -9.18
N LEU A 24 0.70 -25.66 -8.73
CA LEU A 24 -0.55 -24.88 -8.77
C LEU A 24 -0.60 -23.79 -7.70
N HIS A 25 0.02 -24.01 -6.54
CA HIS A 25 0.00 -23.11 -5.39
C HIS A 25 1.42 -22.61 -5.08
N SER A 26 1.99 -21.83 -5.99
CA SER A 26 3.29 -21.17 -5.80
C SER A 26 3.14 -19.66 -5.99
N LYS A 27 4.01 -18.84 -5.38
CA LYS A 27 4.04 -17.38 -5.60
C LYS A 27 4.03 -17.01 -7.09
N SER A 28 4.86 -17.69 -7.88
CA SER A 28 4.90 -17.58 -9.34
C SER A 28 3.54 -17.88 -10.01
N GLY A 29 2.80 -18.88 -9.53
CA GLY A 29 1.47 -19.20 -10.03
C GLY A 29 0.43 -18.15 -9.63
N TRP A 30 0.48 -17.70 -8.37
CA TRP A 30 -0.39 -16.65 -7.83
C TRP A 30 -0.20 -15.33 -8.59
N LEU A 31 1.05 -14.90 -8.80
CA LEU A 31 1.38 -13.67 -9.56
C LEU A 31 0.83 -13.71 -10.99
N LYS A 32 0.91 -14.86 -11.68
CA LYS A 32 0.38 -14.97 -13.05
C LYS A 32 -1.13 -14.76 -13.08
N LYS A 33 -1.86 -15.47 -12.21
CA LYS A 33 -3.31 -15.33 -12.07
C LYS A 33 -3.72 -13.92 -11.66
N TYR A 34 -2.96 -13.30 -10.76
CA TYR A 34 -3.18 -11.93 -10.33
C TYR A 34 -3.07 -10.93 -11.49
N PHE A 35 -2.01 -11.01 -12.29
CA PHE A 35 -1.82 -10.15 -13.45
C PHE A 35 -2.80 -10.48 -14.60
N GLU A 36 -3.19 -11.75 -14.74
CA GLU A 36 -4.24 -12.17 -15.68
C GLU A 36 -5.61 -11.57 -15.30
N GLU A 37 -5.98 -11.59 -14.01
CA GLU A 37 -7.23 -11.00 -13.55
C GLU A 37 -7.20 -9.46 -13.64
N LEU A 38 -6.12 -8.83 -13.18
CA LEU A 38 -5.94 -7.37 -13.25
C LEU A 38 -6.08 -6.80 -14.68
N ALA A 39 -5.78 -7.61 -15.69
CA ALA A 39 -5.92 -7.24 -17.09
C ALA A 39 -7.38 -7.00 -17.54
N ASN A 40 -8.37 -7.48 -16.77
CA ASN A 40 -9.79 -7.32 -17.08
C ASN A 40 -10.37 -5.96 -16.66
N TYR A 41 -9.62 -5.15 -15.89
CA TYR A 41 -10.09 -3.90 -15.30
C TYR A 41 -9.29 -2.72 -15.85
N ASP A 42 -9.82 -2.06 -16.88
CA ASP A 42 -9.18 -0.92 -17.53
C ASP A 42 -9.11 0.33 -16.64
N ASP A 43 -10.00 0.44 -15.65
CA ASP A 43 -10.08 1.59 -14.74
C ASP A 43 -9.10 1.50 -13.54
N ILE A 44 -8.39 0.37 -13.40
CA ILE A 44 -7.26 0.25 -12.48
C ILE A 44 -5.99 0.71 -13.19
N TYR A 45 -5.55 1.92 -12.92
CA TYR A 45 -4.42 2.57 -13.59
C TYR A 45 -3.12 2.51 -12.79
N GLY A 46 -3.10 1.93 -11.60
CA GLY A 46 -1.89 1.81 -10.78
C GLY A 46 -1.71 0.40 -10.22
N LEU A 47 -0.45 -0.04 -10.13
CA LEU A 47 -0.07 -1.29 -9.46
C LEU A 47 1.27 -1.10 -8.77
N ALA A 48 1.33 -1.34 -7.46
CA ALA A 48 2.55 -1.21 -6.69
C ALA A 48 2.77 -2.41 -5.75
N PRO A 49 3.84 -3.20 -5.94
CA PRO A 49 4.18 -4.27 -5.01
C PRO A 49 4.75 -3.69 -3.73
N TRP A 50 4.42 -4.33 -2.60
CA TRP A 50 5.14 -4.13 -1.35
C TRP A 50 6.41 -4.99 -1.36
N HIS A 51 7.56 -4.39 -1.67
CA HIS A 51 8.84 -5.09 -1.66
C HIS A 51 9.50 -4.93 -0.31
N GLU A 52 9.22 -5.84 0.61
CA GLU A 52 9.90 -5.91 1.91
C GLU A 52 9.90 -7.36 2.41
N ASP A 53 10.77 -7.68 3.36
CA ASP A 53 10.82 -8.96 4.06
C ASP A 53 10.89 -8.72 5.57
N PHE A 54 9.83 -8.13 6.13
CA PHE A 54 9.65 -8.12 7.58
C PHE A 54 9.12 -9.48 8.04
N ASP A 55 9.50 -9.90 9.25
CA ASP A 55 9.00 -11.11 9.94
C ASP A 55 8.98 -12.41 9.11
N GLU A 56 9.95 -12.59 8.21
CA GLU A 56 10.05 -13.75 7.31
C GLU A 56 8.80 -13.96 6.43
N THR A 57 8.14 -12.86 6.04
CA THR A 57 6.95 -12.87 5.18
C THR A 57 7.26 -13.23 3.72
N TYR A 58 8.52 -13.10 3.27
CA TYR A 58 8.94 -13.38 1.90
C TYR A 58 8.14 -12.64 0.81
N LEU A 59 7.66 -11.42 1.09
CA LEU A 59 6.88 -10.61 0.13
C LEU A 59 7.73 -10.08 -1.02
N THR A 60 9.05 -9.94 -0.82
CA THR A 60 9.99 -9.49 -1.87
C THR A 60 9.83 -10.25 -3.20
N ILE A 61 9.93 -9.51 -4.31
CA ILE A 61 9.82 -10.08 -5.66
C ILE A 61 10.90 -11.13 -5.97
N ASN A 62 12.01 -11.10 -5.23
CA ASN A 62 13.16 -11.99 -5.34
C ASN A 62 13.23 -13.06 -4.25
N SER A 63 12.14 -13.31 -3.50
CA SER A 63 12.01 -14.41 -2.54
C SER A 63 12.43 -15.78 -3.11
N SER A 64 12.28 -15.98 -4.43
CA SER A 64 12.93 -17.06 -5.16
C SER A 64 13.31 -16.66 -6.59
N LYS A 65 14.27 -17.39 -7.20
CA LYS A 65 14.63 -17.20 -8.61
C LYS A 65 13.44 -17.34 -9.56
N ARG A 66 12.47 -18.19 -9.21
CA ARG A 66 11.27 -18.42 -10.01
C ARG A 66 10.30 -17.24 -9.89
N SER A 67 10.08 -16.74 -8.69
CA SER A 67 9.24 -15.57 -8.42
C SER A 67 9.79 -14.33 -9.11
N LEU A 68 11.09 -14.06 -9.00
CA LEU A 68 11.75 -12.94 -9.68
C LEU A 68 11.61 -13.01 -11.20
N LYS A 69 11.88 -14.19 -11.78
CA LYS A 69 11.75 -14.40 -13.22
C LYS A 69 10.31 -14.14 -13.68
N THR A 70 9.33 -14.65 -12.92
CA THR A 70 7.90 -14.47 -13.24
C THR A 70 7.50 -13.01 -13.17
N PHE A 71 7.87 -12.31 -12.10
CA PHE A 71 7.58 -10.90 -11.91
C PHE A 71 8.16 -10.04 -13.05
N ARG A 72 9.44 -10.27 -13.42
CA ARG A 72 10.09 -9.62 -14.56
C ARG A 72 9.34 -9.84 -15.87
N GLU A 73 8.91 -11.07 -16.15
CA GLU A 73 8.15 -11.40 -17.36
C GLU A 73 6.80 -10.67 -17.40
N LEU A 74 6.11 -10.56 -16.25
CA LEU A 74 4.80 -9.91 -16.15
C LEU A 74 4.89 -8.38 -16.28
N ILE A 75 5.84 -7.74 -15.59
CA ILE A 75 5.98 -6.28 -15.61
C ILE A 75 6.63 -5.73 -16.89
N ALA A 76 7.28 -6.59 -17.68
CA ALA A 76 7.85 -6.22 -18.97
C ALA A 76 6.77 -5.82 -20.02
N ASP A 77 5.51 -6.19 -19.81
CA ASP A 77 4.39 -5.80 -20.66
C ASP A 77 4.30 -4.26 -20.80
N GLU A 78 4.09 -3.78 -22.03
CA GLU A 78 4.07 -2.34 -22.36
C GLU A 78 2.87 -1.59 -21.76
N ARG A 79 1.87 -2.32 -21.23
CA ARG A 79 0.79 -1.72 -20.42
C ARG A 79 1.33 -1.12 -19.14
N PHE A 80 2.41 -1.65 -18.57
CA PHE A 80 3.04 -1.08 -17.38
C PHE A 80 4.02 0.04 -17.76
N ILE A 81 3.73 1.26 -17.29
CA ILE A 81 4.50 2.47 -17.59
C ILE A 81 5.17 3.02 -16.35
N SER A 82 6.33 3.66 -16.56
CA SER A 82 7.20 4.17 -15.50
C SER A 82 7.19 5.69 -15.38
N ASP A 83 6.53 6.40 -16.29
CA ASP A 83 6.52 7.86 -16.30
C ASP A 83 5.10 8.35 -15.98
N CYS A 84 4.91 8.90 -14.78
CA CYS A 84 3.65 9.54 -14.38
C CYS A 84 3.28 10.67 -15.35
N GLN A 85 2.01 10.72 -15.77
CA GLN A 85 1.47 11.82 -16.56
C GLN A 85 0.67 12.75 -15.65
N PHE A 86 0.90 14.06 -15.81
CA PHE A 86 0.25 15.09 -15.00
C PHE A 86 -0.45 16.12 -15.88
N GLU A 87 -1.63 16.55 -15.46
CA GLU A 87 -2.35 17.70 -16.02
C GLU A 87 -2.68 18.65 -14.87
N ASN A 88 -2.28 19.92 -14.98
CA ASN A 88 -2.40 20.90 -13.90
C ASN A 88 -1.84 20.37 -12.56
N ASP A 89 -0.66 19.75 -12.61
CA ASP A 89 0.05 19.12 -11.48
C ASP A 89 -0.70 17.96 -10.78
N LYS A 90 -1.79 17.46 -11.38
CA LYS A 90 -2.53 16.28 -10.90
C LYS A 90 -2.23 15.05 -11.74
N LEU A 91 -2.01 13.91 -11.10
CA LEU A 91 -1.80 12.63 -11.78
C LEU A 91 -3.06 12.27 -12.56
N VAL A 92 -2.90 11.96 -13.85
CA VAL A 92 -4.02 11.57 -14.72
C VAL A 92 -3.89 10.12 -15.18
N PRO A 93 -5.02 9.40 -15.35
CA PRO A 93 -5.00 8.07 -15.92
C PRO A 93 -4.56 8.11 -17.39
N VAL A 94 -3.89 7.03 -17.84
CA VAL A 94 -3.53 6.86 -19.25
C VAL A 94 -4.26 5.63 -19.78
N SER A 95 -5.15 5.85 -20.75
CA SER A 95 -5.98 4.79 -21.33
C SER A 95 -5.17 3.56 -21.75
N GLY A 96 -5.57 2.39 -21.25
CA GLY A 96 -4.92 1.11 -21.54
C GLY A 96 -3.53 0.92 -20.92
N LYS A 97 -3.12 1.81 -20.00
CA LYS A 97 -1.85 1.74 -19.27
C LYS A 97 -2.08 1.66 -17.77
N LYS A 98 -1.08 1.13 -17.06
CA LYS A 98 -1.01 1.05 -15.60
C LYS A 98 0.35 1.58 -15.15
N TYR A 99 0.37 2.55 -14.26
CA TYR A 99 1.57 3.01 -13.59
C TYR A 99 2.14 1.90 -12.71
N PHE A 100 3.41 1.57 -12.91
CA PHE A 100 4.11 0.61 -12.08
C PHE A 100 4.80 1.35 -10.94
N GLY A 101 4.17 1.45 -9.78
CA GLY A 101 4.78 1.98 -8.55
C GLY A 101 5.51 0.88 -7.77
N ALA A 102 6.04 1.20 -6.59
CA ALA A 102 6.46 0.23 -5.57
C ALA A 102 6.70 0.87 -4.21
N PHE A 103 6.63 0.09 -3.13
CA PHE A 103 7.46 0.32 -1.94
C PHE A 103 8.78 -0.44 -2.14
N PRO A 104 9.93 0.21 -2.31
CA PRO A 104 11.18 -0.43 -2.74
C PRO A 104 12.09 -0.85 -1.56
N ASP A 105 11.52 -1.33 -0.45
CA ASP A 105 12.21 -1.61 0.82
C ASP A 105 13.01 -0.39 1.29
N PHE A 106 12.36 0.70 1.72
CA PHE A 106 13.11 1.82 2.31
C PHE A 106 13.72 1.48 3.69
N GLY A 107 13.21 0.43 4.34
CA GLY A 107 13.67 -0.06 5.63
C GLY A 107 13.30 0.87 6.79
N GLY A 108 13.68 0.45 8.01
CA GLY A 108 13.32 1.18 9.22
C GLY A 108 11.80 1.17 9.42
N THR A 109 11.21 2.34 9.59
CA THR A 109 9.76 2.55 9.73
C THR A 109 9.15 3.10 8.44
N GLU A 110 9.66 2.57 7.31
CA GLU A 110 9.32 2.89 5.92
C GLU A 110 9.69 4.32 5.49
N ASP A 111 10.50 5.01 6.28
CA ASP A 111 10.87 6.43 6.14
C ASP A 111 12.37 6.65 5.90
N THR A 112 13.17 5.58 5.82
CA THR A 112 14.61 5.65 5.48
C THR A 112 14.82 5.68 3.97
N VAL A 113 14.25 6.71 3.33
CA VAL A 113 14.22 6.86 1.87
C VAL A 113 15.62 7.00 1.28
N SER A 114 15.87 6.29 0.18
CA SER A 114 17.17 6.30 -0.51
C SER A 114 17.04 6.05 -2.00
N ALA A 115 17.65 6.92 -2.82
CA ALA A 115 17.78 6.70 -4.26
C ALA A 115 18.46 5.37 -4.62
N ALA A 116 19.37 4.87 -3.76
CA ALA A 116 20.05 3.58 -3.99
C ALA A 116 19.10 2.38 -3.87
N ARG A 117 18.13 2.44 -2.96
CA ARG A 117 17.12 1.38 -2.78
C ARG A 117 16.12 1.36 -3.93
N ILE A 118 15.73 2.54 -4.43
CA ILE A 118 14.96 2.66 -5.69
C ILE A 118 15.73 1.99 -6.83
N ALA A 119 16.98 2.39 -7.07
CA ALA A 119 17.79 1.84 -8.15
C ALA A 119 17.99 0.31 -8.03
N ALA A 120 18.20 -0.20 -6.80
CA ALA A 120 18.32 -1.63 -6.55
C ALA A 120 17.01 -2.38 -6.87
N PHE A 121 15.87 -1.84 -6.46
CA PHE A 121 14.57 -2.41 -6.81
C PHE A 121 14.34 -2.39 -8.33
N GLU A 122 14.64 -1.28 -9.02
CA GLU A 122 14.48 -1.18 -10.47
C GLU A 122 15.39 -2.15 -11.24
N GLU A 123 16.63 -2.36 -10.77
CA GLU A 123 17.55 -3.38 -11.32
C GLU A 123 17.00 -4.80 -11.12
N LEU A 124 16.43 -5.07 -9.93
CA LEU A 124 15.76 -6.34 -9.65
C LEU A 124 14.51 -6.51 -10.51
N ALA A 125 13.65 -5.52 -10.65
CA ALA A 125 12.45 -5.58 -11.46
C ALA A 125 12.75 -5.59 -12.97
N GLY A 126 13.92 -5.09 -13.38
CA GLY A 126 14.26 -4.88 -14.80
C GLY A 126 13.43 -3.77 -15.45
N LYS A 127 12.84 -2.88 -14.64
CA LYS A 127 11.94 -1.81 -15.07
C LYS A 127 11.93 -0.70 -14.03
N LYS A 128 11.84 0.55 -14.49
CA LYS A 128 11.70 1.71 -13.62
C LYS A 128 10.33 1.79 -12.97
N ILE A 129 10.25 2.41 -11.79
CA ILE A 129 8.98 2.68 -11.11
C ILE A 129 8.49 4.11 -11.37
N ALA A 130 7.17 4.25 -11.50
CA ALA A 130 6.46 5.51 -11.69
C ALA A 130 6.42 6.35 -10.41
N TRP A 131 6.20 5.68 -9.28
CA TRP A 131 6.26 6.29 -7.96
C TRP A 131 6.88 5.37 -6.92
N ALA A 132 7.41 5.97 -5.85
CA ALA A 132 7.94 5.26 -4.69
C ALA A 132 7.15 5.66 -3.42
N TYR A 133 6.58 4.67 -2.72
CA TYR A 133 5.94 4.87 -1.43
C TYR A 133 6.95 5.07 -0.32
N PHE A 134 6.66 5.97 0.59
CA PHE A 134 7.35 6.04 1.88
C PHE A 134 6.43 6.65 2.94
N SER A 135 6.76 6.39 4.20
CA SER A 135 5.97 6.86 5.32
C SER A 135 6.47 8.20 5.84
N ASN A 136 5.54 9.13 6.09
CA ASN A 136 5.78 10.34 6.86
C ASN A 136 5.10 10.17 8.22
N ASN A 137 5.84 9.53 9.12
CA ASN A 137 5.45 9.35 10.52
C ASN A 137 5.46 10.70 11.24
N TRP A 138 4.41 11.02 11.99
CA TRP A 138 4.32 12.30 12.70
C TRP A 138 5.23 12.35 13.93
N LEU A 139 5.51 11.20 14.58
CA LEU A 139 6.40 11.13 15.74
C LEU A 139 5.99 12.17 16.80
N ASP A 140 6.91 13.00 17.28
CA ASP A 140 6.63 14.09 18.23
C ASP A 140 6.04 15.35 17.54
N THR A 141 6.24 15.50 16.22
CA THR A 141 5.72 16.63 15.44
C THR A 141 5.69 16.33 13.95
N LEU A 142 4.59 16.65 13.28
CA LEU A 142 4.51 16.60 11.82
C LEU A 142 5.55 17.52 11.19
N ILE A 143 6.45 16.93 10.38
CA ILE A 143 7.46 17.62 9.58
C ILE A 143 7.34 17.15 8.14
N PHE A 144 7.36 18.08 7.19
CA PHE A 144 7.40 17.76 5.77
C PHE A 144 8.71 17.02 5.42
N PRO A 145 8.65 15.88 4.71
CA PRO A 145 9.80 14.99 4.54
C PRO A 145 10.71 15.43 3.38
N THR A 146 11.22 16.67 3.41
CA THR A 146 11.97 17.29 2.31
C THR A 146 13.09 16.40 1.76
N GLN A 147 13.89 15.79 2.65
CA GLN A 147 15.01 14.94 2.22
C GLN A 147 14.53 13.69 1.44
N ALA A 148 13.45 13.05 1.89
CA ALA A 148 12.89 11.90 1.19
C ALA A 148 12.36 12.28 -0.20
N ILE A 149 11.70 13.44 -0.30
CA ILE A 149 11.23 13.99 -1.58
C ILE A 149 12.41 14.25 -2.52
N GLU A 150 13.46 14.91 -2.05
CA GLU A 150 14.65 15.20 -2.85
C GLU A 150 15.35 13.92 -3.32
N GLU A 151 15.49 12.91 -2.45
CA GLU A 151 16.06 11.61 -2.81
C GLU A 151 15.26 10.92 -3.92
N ILE A 152 13.93 10.84 -3.80
CA ILE A 152 13.06 10.20 -4.81
C ILE A 152 13.09 10.96 -6.13
N LEU A 153 13.00 12.30 -6.09
CA LEU A 153 13.08 13.13 -7.29
C LEU A 153 14.46 13.01 -7.96
N SER A 154 15.55 12.91 -7.19
CA SER A 154 16.90 12.73 -7.73
C SER A 154 17.09 11.38 -8.44
N ALA A 155 16.31 10.36 -8.06
CA ALA A 155 16.24 9.08 -8.76
C ALA A 155 15.41 9.14 -10.06
N GLY A 156 14.70 10.24 -10.29
CA GLY A 156 13.80 10.42 -11.44
C GLY A 156 12.46 9.71 -11.27
N THR A 157 11.99 9.57 -10.04
CA THR A 157 10.73 8.90 -9.66
C THR A 157 9.77 9.89 -8.99
N THR A 158 8.47 9.62 -9.01
CA THR A 158 7.47 10.45 -8.32
C THR A 158 7.39 10.06 -6.82
N PRO A 159 7.46 11.01 -5.88
CA PRO A 159 7.23 10.70 -4.46
C PRO A 159 5.77 10.40 -4.15
N PHE A 160 5.51 9.33 -3.40
CA PHE A 160 4.21 9.01 -2.82
C PHE A 160 4.32 9.01 -1.29
N ILE A 161 3.73 10.02 -0.65
CA ILE A 161 3.78 10.25 0.79
C ILE A 161 2.60 9.56 1.49
N ARG A 162 2.87 8.68 2.45
CA ARG A 162 1.85 8.17 3.38
C ARG A 162 1.87 9.03 4.65
N LEU A 163 0.88 9.89 4.85
CA LEU A 163 0.76 10.68 6.08
C LEU A 163 0.18 9.78 7.19
N LEU A 164 1.05 9.36 8.11
CA LEU A 164 0.71 8.44 9.18
C LEU A 164 0.66 9.20 10.50
N THR A 165 -0.54 9.51 11.00
CA THR A 165 -0.78 10.16 12.31
C THR A 165 -0.47 9.19 13.45
N ARG A 166 0.80 8.82 13.58
CA ARG A 166 1.34 8.01 14.66
C ARG A 166 2.60 8.66 15.25
N SER A 167 2.71 8.61 16.56
CA SER A 167 3.86 9.03 17.36
C SER A 167 4.78 7.86 17.70
N GLU A 168 4.26 6.64 17.65
CA GLU A 168 4.99 5.39 17.88
C GLU A 168 4.48 4.26 16.97
N PHE A 169 5.10 3.09 17.08
CA PHE A 169 4.94 1.99 16.12
C PHE A 169 4.25 0.74 16.71
N GLU A 170 3.79 0.82 17.95
CA GLU A 170 3.02 -0.28 18.53
C GLU A 170 1.60 -0.28 17.95
N GLU A 171 1.25 -1.40 17.31
CA GLU A 171 -0.03 -1.62 16.63
C GLU A 171 -1.16 -1.97 17.62
N PHE A 172 -2.40 -1.98 17.10
CA PHE A 172 -3.60 -2.40 17.83
C PHE A 172 -3.89 -1.58 19.08
N LYS A 173 -3.56 -0.30 19.03
CA LYS A 173 -3.94 0.68 20.05
C LYS A 173 -4.11 2.08 19.47
N PRO A 174 -4.85 2.98 20.17
CA PRO A 174 -4.84 4.40 19.85
C PRO A 174 -3.44 4.99 19.98
N ASP A 175 -3.18 6.06 19.22
CA ASP A 175 -1.95 6.82 19.39
C ASP A 175 -1.97 7.58 20.72
N PRO A 176 -0.85 7.65 21.47
CA PRO A 176 -0.83 8.37 22.74
C PRO A 176 -0.76 9.90 22.59
N LEU A 177 -0.42 10.43 21.40
CA LEU A 177 -0.19 11.86 21.17
C LEU A 177 -1.17 12.47 20.17
N TRP A 178 -1.45 11.77 19.07
CA TRP A 178 -2.24 12.28 17.96
C TRP A 178 -3.67 11.77 18.02
N ASP A 179 -4.63 12.70 18.13
CA ASP A 179 -6.06 12.39 18.17
C ASP A 179 -6.77 13.06 16.97
N LEU A 180 -7.61 12.31 16.24
CA LEU A 180 -8.29 12.85 15.06
C LEU A 180 -9.33 13.93 15.41
N ARG A 181 -9.92 13.93 16.61
CA ARG A 181 -10.85 15.00 17.02
C ARG A 181 -10.08 16.29 17.29
N ALA A 182 -8.91 16.20 17.92
CA ALA A 182 -7.99 17.32 18.11
C ALA A 182 -7.48 17.87 16.76
N LEU A 183 -7.18 16.97 15.81
CA LEU A 183 -6.83 17.36 14.43
C LEU A 183 -7.94 18.20 13.81
N ILE A 184 -9.19 17.73 13.84
CA ILE A 184 -10.34 18.46 13.29
C ILE A 184 -10.61 19.77 14.04
N ALA A 185 -10.35 19.81 15.34
CA ALA A 185 -10.48 21.02 16.16
C ALA A 185 -9.43 22.09 15.84
N GLY A 186 -8.41 21.74 15.05
CA GLY A 186 -7.35 22.65 14.60
C GLY A 186 -6.11 22.68 15.49
N ASP A 187 -6.00 21.75 16.45
CA ASP A 187 -4.89 21.75 17.41
C ASP A 187 -3.52 21.53 16.74
N TYR A 188 -3.51 20.95 15.54
CA TYR A 188 -2.31 20.64 14.76
C TYR A 188 -2.12 21.53 13.53
N ASP A 189 -2.97 22.55 13.34
CA ASP A 189 -3.01 23.37 12.12
C ASP A 189 -1.69 24.06 11.82
N ASN A 190 -0.96 24.53 12.84
CA ASN A 190 0.34 25.17 12.61
C ASN A 190 1.34 24.24 11.91
N SER A 191 1.37 22.96 12.30
CA SER A 191 2.25 21.98 11.68
C SER A 191 1.75 21.56 10.30
N LEU A 192 0.43 21.45 10.11
CA LEU A 192 -0.19 21.17 8.80
C LEU A 192 0.02 22.32 7.80
N ILE A 193 -0.10 23.57 8.23
CA ILE A 193 0.21 24.76 7.42
C ILE A 193 1.68 24.76 7.00
N ALA A 194 2.59 24.51 7.95
CA ALA A 194 4.01 24.43 7.63
C ALA A 194 4.31 23.28 6.65
N TRP A 195 3.64 22.13 6.82
CA TRP A 195 3.73 20.99 5.92
C TRP A 195 3.25 21.33 4.51
N ALA A 196 2.08 21.97 4.39
CA ALA A 196 1.49 22.39 3.13
C ALA A 196 2.35 23.43 2.40
N GLN A 197 2.89 24.42 3.12
CA GLN A 197 3.80 25.42 2.55
C GLN A 197 5.07 24.77 2.00
N ALA A 198 5.62 23.77 2.71
CA ALA A 198 6.76 23.01 2.22
C ALA A 198 6.41 22.14 1.00
N ALA A 199 5.25 21.48 1.00
CA ALA A 199 4.76 20.69 -0.12
C ALA A 199 4.61 21.53 -1.40
N LYS A 200 4.04 22.74 -1.27
CA LYS A 200 3.96 23.73 -2.34
C LYS A 200 5.34 24.15 -2.85
N ALA A 201 6.29 24.38 -1.93
CA ALA A 201 7.62 24.84 -2.26
C ALA A 201 8.45 23.82 -3.06
N VAL A 202 8.07 22.53 -3.05
CA VAL A 202 8.70 21.50 -3.90
C VAL A 202 8.58 21.85 -5.38
N ALA A 203 7.49 22.49 -5.80
CA ALA A 203 7.23 22.86 -7.20
C ALA A 203 7.36 21.69 -8.20
N HIS A 204 7.07 20.47 -7.72
CA HIS A 204 6.89 19.25 -8.51
C HIS A 204 5.59 18.55 -8.09
N PRO A 205 4.96 17.77 -8.98
CA PRO A 205 3.84 16.94 -8.59
C PRO A 205 4.22 15.93 -7.50
N LEU A 206 3.33 15.80 -6.52
CA LEU A 206 3.44 14.89 -5.39
C LEU A 206 2.21 13.99 -5.37
N LEU A 207 2.37 12.73 -4.94
CA LEU A 207 1.26 11.87 -4.58
C LEU A 207 1.21 11.79 -3.05
N ALA A 208 0.02 11.81 -2.47
CA ALA A 208 -0.13 11.68 -1.03
C ALA A 208 -1.42 10.94 -0.66
N GLU A 209 -1.37 10.25 0.47
CA GLU A 209 -2.54 9.74 1.16
C GLU A 209 -2.46 10.08 2.65
N PHE A 210 -3.60 10.02 3.32
CA PHE A 210 -3.70 10.10 4.77
C PHE A 210 -4.40 8.85 5.28
N GLY A 211 -3.83 8.26 6.33
CA GLY A 211 -4.44 7.16 7.05
C GLY A 211 -4.61 5.90 6.19
N THR A 212 -3.49 5.31 5.79
CA THR A 212 -3.43 4.05 5.04
C THR A 212 -4.29 2.97 5.70
N GLU A 213 -5.05 2.23 4.88
CA GLU A 213 -5.84 1.07 5.31
C GLU A 213 -6.73 1.38 6.53
N VAL A 214 -7.43 2.51 6.49
CA VAL A 214 -8.24 2.99 7.63
C VAL A 214 -9.24 1.97 8.19
N ASN A 215 -9.69 1.04 7.35
CA ASN A 215 -10.60 -0.03 7.73
C ASN A 215 -9.91 -1.25 8.38
N GLY A 216 -8.61 -1.19 8.65
CA GLY A 216 -7.85 -2.17 9.41
C GLY A 216 -7.71 -1.81 10.89
N SER A 217 -7.49 -2.82 11.75
CA SER A 217 -7.42 -2.66 13.20
C SER A 217 -6.02 -2.29 13.73
N TRP A 218 -5.01 -2.39 12.86
CA TRP A 218 -3.59 -2.30 13.21
C TRP A 218 -3.09 -0.86 13.42
N PHE A 219 -3.70 0.14 12.77
CA PHE A 219 -3.27 1.54 12.85
C PHE A 219 -4.15 2.43 13.76
N PRO A 220 -3.61 3.52 14.35
CA PRO A 220 -4.32 4.32 15.35
C PRO A 220 -5.40 5.27 14.79
N TRP A 221 -5.54 5.41 13.48
CA TRP A 221 -6.53 6.27 12.81
C TRP A 221 -7.82 5.53 12.40
N ASN A 222 -7.98 4.26 12.77
CA ASN A 222 -9.17 3.48 12.41
C ASN A 222 -10.43 3.88 13.20
N GLY A 223 -11.61 3.66 12.61
CA GLY A 223 -12.88 4.11 13.20
C GLY A 223 -13.25 3.48 14.55
N ALA A 224 -12.69 2.31 14.90
CA ALA A 224 -12.99 1.65 16.18
C ALA A 224 -12.58 2.51 17.38
N TYR A 225 -11.46 3.23 17.28
CA TYR A 225 -10.97 4.12 18.34
C TYR A 225 -11.73 5.44 18.44
N TYR A 226 -12.57 5.77 17.45
CA TYR A 226 -13.26 7.05 17.37
C TYR A 226 -14.79 6.96 17.54
N GLY A 227 -15.32 5.81 17.94
CA GLY A 227 -16.75 5.61 18.21
C GLY A 227 -17.35 4.43 17.45
N ALA A 228 -16.59 3.83 16.53
CA ALA A 228 -17.07 2.71 15.71
C ALA A 228 -18.41 3.08 15.03
N GLY A 229 -19.47 2.32 15.30
CA GLY A 229 -20.82 2.56 14.79
C GLY A 229 -21.75 3.36 15.71
N THR A 230 -21.25 4.06 16.74
CA THR A 230 -22.08 5.03 17.47
C THR A 230 -22.46 6.19 16.56
N THR A 231 -23.57 6.88 16.82
CA THR A 231 -24.04 8.02 16.00
C THR A 231 -24.45 9.21 16.87
N ASP A 232 -24.11 9.21 18.16
CA ASP A 232 -24.48 10.26 19.11
C ASP A 232 -23.25 10.96 19.73
N GLY A 233 -22.05 10.61 19.27
CA GLY A 233 -20.79 11.15 19.76
C GLY A 233 -20.16 12.22 18.87
N TYR A 234 -20.54 12.32 17.59
CA TYR A 234 -19.97 13.27 16.65
C TYR A 234 -20.88 13.52 15.44
N GLY A 235 -20.72 14.70 14.82
CA GLY A 235 -21.24 14.97 13.47
C GLY A 235 -22.73 14.70 13.25
N ASP A 236 -23.03 13.87 12.24
CA ASP A 236 -24.37 13.56 11.76
C ASP A 236 -25.00 12.45 12.61
N PRO A 237 -26.17 12.70 13.26
CA PRO A 237 -26.81 11.71 14.12
C PRO A 237 -27.26 10.41 13.44
N ASP A 238 -27.28 10.39 12.10
CA ASP A 238 -27.65 9.23 11.28
C ASP A 238 -26.41 8.57 10.62
N TYR A 239 -25.19 9.01 10.95
CA TYR A 239 -23.94 8.50 10.38
C TYR A 239 -23.02 7.93 11.49
N PRO A 240 -22.28 6.84 11.24
CA PRO A 240 -21.37 6.28 12.24
C PRO A 240 -20.19 7.23 12.54
N ASP A 241 -20.01 7.55 13.81
CA ASP A 241 -19.02 8.50 14.34
C ASP A 241 -17.60 8.15 13.89
N GLY A 242 -17.20 6.87 14.02
CA GLY A 242 -15.84 6.41 13.72
C GLY A 242 -15.36 6.80 12.32
N PRO A 243 -16.03 6.33 11.25
CA PRO A 243 -15.70 6.72 9.89
C PRO A 243 -15.96 8.20 9.59
N GLU A 244 -16.95 8.84 10.23
CA GLU A 244 -17.18 10.27 10.05
C GLU A 244 -16.00 11.13 10.51
N ILE A 245 -15.42 10.81 11.66
CA ILE A 245 -14.28 11.54 12.23
C ILE A 245 -13.06 11.41 11.33
N PHE A 246 -12.77 10.21 10.83
CA PHE A 246 -11.68 10.05 9.88
C PHE A 246 -11.92 10.84 8.59
N ARG A 247 -13.13 10.75 8.03
CA ARG A 247 -13.53 11.48 6.82
C ARG A 247 -13.28 12.97 6.99
N ASP A 248 -13.73 13.55 8.11
CA ASP A 248 -13.63 14.97 8.35
C ASP A 248 -12.20 15.41 8.72
N ALA A 249 -11.42 14.55 9.38
CA ALA A 249 -9.98 14.77 9.58
C ALA A 249 -9.23 14.83 8.25
N TYR A 250 -9.52 13.91 7.31
CA TYR A 250 -8.88 13.93 6.00
C TYR A 250 -9.27 15.19 5.21
N ARG A 251 -10.55 15.57 5.23
CA ARG A 251 -11.01 16.83 4.61
C ARG A 251 -10.26 18.03 5.17
N HIS A 252 -10.08 18.10 6.49
CA HIS A 252 -9.38 19.21 7.15
C HIS A 252 -7.92 19.33 6.69
N ILE A 253 -7.18 18.23 6.59
CA ILE A 253 -5.80 18.20 6.05
C ILE A 253 -5.76 18.77 4.62
N ILE A 254 -6.66 18.28 3.75
CA ILE A 254 -6.71 18.70 2.34
C ILE A 254 -7.11 20.17 2.23
N ASP A 255 -8.06 20.64 3.03
CA ASP A 255 -8.53 22.02 3.02
C ASP A 255 -7.43 22.99 3.44
N ILE A 256 -6.61 22.65 4.44
CA ILE A 256 -5.41 23.42 4.80
C ILE A 256 -4.42 23.44 3.63
N CYS A 257 -4.15 22.29 3.02
CA CYS A 257 -3.23 22.22 1.88
C CYS A 257 -3.69 23.10 0.71
N ARG A 258 -4.99 23.09 0.40
CA ARG A 258 -5.60 23.95 -0.61
C ARG A 258 -5.55 25.43 -0.24
N ALA A 259 -5.81 25.77 1.03
CA ALA A 259 -5.74 27.15 1.51
C ALA A 259 -4.33 27.75 1.38
N GLU A 260 -3.30 26.94 1.59
CA GLU A 260 -1.90 27.33 1.40
C GLU A 260 -1.46 27.28 -0.08
N GLY A 261 -2.30 26.72 -0.97
CA GLY A 261 -2.07 26.60 -2.41
C GLY A 261 -1.09 25.49 -2.79
N ALA A 262 -1.07 24.39 -2.03
CA ALA A 262 -0.34 23.16 -2.34
C ALA A 262 -1.14 22.31 -3.34
N ASP A 263 -1.48 22.90 -4.49
CA ASP A 263 -2.31 22.27 -5.53
C ASP A 263 -1.56 21.18 -6.32
N ASN A 264 -0.24 21.08 -6.12
CA ASN A 264 0.65 20.09 -6.73
C ASN A 264 0.55 18.68 -6.11
N ILE A 265 -0.36 18.45 -5.17
CA ILE A 265 -0.56 17.16 -4.51
C ILE A 265 -1.75 16.44 -5.15
N THR A 266 -1.55 15.22 -5.64
CA THR A 266 -2.62 14.28 -5.97
C THR A 266 -3.00 13.47 -4.73
N TRP A 267 -4.25 13.56 -4.28
CA TRP A 267 -4.72 12.90 -3.07
C TRP A 267 -5.36 11.53 -3.36
N PHE A 268 -4.91 10.51 -2.64
CA PHE A 268 -5.41 9.14 -2.70
C PHE A 268 -6.23 8.79 -1.44
N TYR A 269 -7.36 8.12 -1.60
CA TYR A 269 -8.05 7.44 -0.50
C TYR A 269 -7.72 5.94 -0.54
N HIS A 270 -7.22 5.38 0.55
CA HIS A 270 -6.64 4.03 0.59
C HIS A 270 -7.27 3.16 1.68
N PHE A 271 -7.78 2.00 1.29
CA PHE A 271 -8.39 1.00 2.19
C PHE A 271 -7.81 -0.40 1.91
N ASP A 272 -7.91 -1.32 2.88
CA ASP A 272 -7.63 -2.74 2.65
C ASP A 272 -8.87 -3.43 2.05
N VAL A 273 -8.67 -4.34 1.10
CA VAL A 273 -9.78 -5.10 0.48
C VAL A 273 -10.65 -5.84 1.51
N HIS A 274 -10.10 -6.18 2.68
CA HIS A 274 -10.79 -6.84 3.77
C HIS A 274 -10.76 -5.97 5.04
N SER A 275 -11.95 -5.51 5.47
CA SER A 275 -12.07 -4.76 6.72
C SER A 275 -11.78 -5.65 7.94
N ASP A 276 -11.04 -5.10 8.90
CA ASP A 276 -10.86 -5.67 10.24
C ASP A 276 -11.13 -4.57 11.29
N PRO A 277 -12.23 -4.66 12.06
CA PRO A 277 -13.22 -5.74 12.08
C PRO A 277 -14.18 -5.71 10.87
N GLU A 278 -14.75 -6.86 10.53
CA GLU A 278 -15.81 -6.99 9.51
C GLU A 278 -17.17 -6.54 10.07
N GLU A 279 -17.33 -5.23 10.24
CA GLU A 279 -18.54 -4.59 10.80
C GLU A 279 -19.14 -3.58 9.82
N TYR A 280 -20.45 -3.35 9.90
CA TYR A 280 -21.16 -2.48 8.93
C TYR A 280 -20.61 -1.04 8.90
N TRP A 281 -20.22 -0.51 10.06
CA TRP A 281 -19.68 0.85 10.20
C TRP A 281 -18.25 0.95 9.68
N ASN A 282 -17.57 -0.19 9.48
CA ASN A 282 -16.19 -0.27 9.01
C ASN A 282 -16.09 -0.47 7.49
N ALA A 283 -17.18 -0.23 6.76
CA ALA A 283 -17.19 -0.28 5.31
C ALA A 283 -16.36 0.89 4.72
N PRO A 284 -15.43 0.64 3.77
CA PRO A 284 -14.57 1.69 3.18
C PRO A 284 -15.32 2.92 2.66
N LEU A 285 -16.49 2.73 2.03
CA LEU A 285 -17.35 3.83 1.57
C LEU A 285 -17.68 4.85 2.67
N LEU A 286 -17.80 4.41 3.93
CA LEU A 286 -18.18 5.30 5.02
C LEU A 286 -17.05 6.25 5.44
N TYR A 287 -15.79 5.88 5.20
CA TYR A 287 -14.63 6.72 5.48
C TYR A 287 -14.32 7.72 4.36
N TYR A 288 -14.95 7.57 3.18
CA TYR A 288 -14.59 8.29 1.97
C TYR A 288 -14.82 9.81 2.09
N PRO A 289 -13.77 10.65 1.91
CA PRO A 289 -13.91 12.11 1.98
C PRO A 289 -14.79 12.73 0.88
N GLY A 290 -15.08 12.00 -0.19
CA GLY A 290 -15.90 12.46 -1.30
C GLY A 290 -15.09 12.91 -2.52
N ASP A 291 -15.76 12.95 -3.67
CA ASP A 291 -15.13 13.20 -4.97
C ASP A 291 -14.48 14.59 -5.08
N ASP A 292 -14.94 15.58 -4.32
CA ASP A 292 -14.34 16.91 -4.32
C ASP A 292 -13.03 16.98 -3.53
N TYR A 293 -12.69 15.94 -2.77
CA TYR A 293 -11.48 15.87 -1.94
C TYR A 293 -10.43 14.93 -2.51
N ILE A 294 -10.86 13.78 -3.03
CA ILE A 294 -9.97 12.71 -3.46
C ILE A 294 -9.79 12.70 -4.97
N ASP A 295 -8.55 12.59 -5.43
CA ASP A 295 -8.23 12.50 -6.86
C ASP A 295 -8.26 11.05 -7.34
N TRP A 296 -7.79 10.10 -6.52
CA TRP A 296 -7.66 8.66 -6.86
C TRP A 296 -8.13 7.75 -5.72
N LEU A 297 -8.71 6.60 -6.05
CA LEU A 297 -8.98 5.55 -5.06
C LEU A 297 -7.90 4.46 -5.10
N GLY A 298 -7.53 3.99 -3.93
CA GLY A 298 -6.46 3.04 -3.68
C GLY A 298 -6.93 1.86 -2.85
N VAL A 299 -6.37 0.69 -3.12
CA VAL A 299 -6.67 -0.54 -2.38
C VAL A 299 -5.42 -1.39 -2.14
N SER A 300 -5.32 -1.97 -0.94
CA SER A 300 -4.39 -3.06 -0.61
C SER A 300 -5.01 -4.41 -0.90
N THR A 301 -4.25 -5.29 -1.57
CA THR A 301 -4.69 -6.65 -1.91
C THR A 301 -3.57 -7.64 -1.68
N TYR A 302 -3.44 -8.12 -0.44
CA TYR A 302 -2.45 -9.11 -0.07
C TYR A 302 -2.98 -10.54 -0.27
N GLY A 303 -2.18 -11.39 -0.90
CA GLY A 303 -2.32 -12.83 -0.83
C GLY A 303 -1.85 -13.36 0.53
N PRO A 304 -1.69 -14.68 0.71
CA PRO A 304 -1.13 -15.23 1.94
C PRO A 304 0.18 -14.53 2.31
N MET A 305 0.31 -14.06 3.56
CA MET A 305 1.47 -13.34 4.07
C MET A 305 2.37 -14.25 4.89
N LEU A 306 1.81 -15.29 5.50
CA LEU A 306 2.56 -16.31 6.23
C LEU A 306 2.47 -17.67 5.56
N LYS A 307 3.57 -18.42 5.63
CA LYS A 307 3.64 -19.77 5.09
C LYS A 307 2.64 -20.70 5.79
N GLY A 308 1.72 -21.26 5.02
CA GLY A 308 0.69 -22.19 5.53
C GLY A 308 -0.65 -21.52 5.83
N GLU A 309 -0.78 -20.21 5.63
CA GLU A 309 -2.09 -19.57 5.52
C GLU A 309 -2.91 -20.17 4.37
N LYS A 310 -4.23 -20.15 4.54
CA LYS A 310 -5.13 -20.85 3.63
C LYS A 310 -5.23 -20.08 2.31
N TYR A 311 -4.57 -20.61 1.29
CA TYR A 311 -4.66 -20.15 -0.11
C TYR A 311 -6.11 -19.97 -0.63
N ARG A 312 -7.07 -20.76 -0.12
CA ARG A 312 -8.44 -20.78 -0.64
C ARG A 312 -9.17 -19.46 -0.47
N ASP A 313 -8.85 -18.71 0.59
CA ASP A 313 -9.57 -17.49 0.97
C ASP A 313 -8.88 -16.23 0.38
N LEU A 314 -7.77 -16.40 -0.36
CA LEU A 314 -6.94 -15.31 -0.91
C LEU A 314 -6.54 -15.60 -2.37
N ARG A 315 -7.52 -16.05 -3.16
CA ARG A 315 -7.33 -16.31 -4.59
C ARG A 315 -7.22 -14.97 -5.34
N PRO A 316 -6.24 -14.82 -6.26
CA PRO A 316 -6.07 -13.59 -7.01
C PRO A 316 -7.33 -13.10 -7.71
N GLU A 317 -8.11 -14.03 -8.27
CA GLU A 317 -9.32 -13.73 -9.01
C GLU A 317 -10.38 -13.07 -8.12
N GLU A 318 -10.57 -13.57 -6.90
CA GLU A 318 -11.53 -13.02 -5.92
C GLU A 318 -11.03 -11.71 -5.33
N LEU A 319 -9.74 -11.63 -4.97
CA LEU A 319 -9.13 -10.42 -4.40
C LEU A 319 -9.28 -9.21 -5.33
N ILE A 320 -8.97 -9.35 -6.62
CA ILE A 320 -9.10 -8.24 -7.57
C ILE A 320 -10.57 -7.91 -7.84
N GLN A 321 -11.45 -8.92 -7.91
CA GLN A 321 -12.88 -8.69 -8.10
C GLN A 321 -13.48 -7.91 -6.93
N ASP A 322 -13.25 -8.36 -5.70
CA ASP A 322 -13.74 -7.71 -4.47
C ASP A 322 -13.19 -6.28 -4.36
N ALA A 323 -11.90 -6.10 -4.66
CA ALA A 323 -11.27 -4.78 -4.68
C ALA A 323 -11.94 -3.85 -5.71
N TYR A 324 -12.18 -4.33 -6.94
CA TYR A 324 -12.82 -3.53 -7.99
C TYR A 324 -14.28 -3.17 -7.64
N GLU A 325 -15.04 -4.12 -7.09
CA GLU A 325 -16.41 -3.89 -6.64
C GLU A 325 -16.44 -2.83 -5.53
N ALA A 326 -15.57 -2.94 -4.52
CA ALA A 326 -15.46 -1.94 -3.44
C ALA A 326 -15.06 -0.54 -3.96
N LEU A 327 -14.05 -0.46 -4.84
CA LEU A 327 -13.63 0.80 -5.47
C LEU A 327 -14.78 1.46 -6.23
N ARG A 328 -15.53 0.67 -7.01
CA ARG A 328 -16.66 1.16 -7.81
C ARG A 328 -17.84 1.58 -6.95
N ASP A 329 -18.09 0.89 -5.84
CA ASP A 329 -19.14 1.25 -4.89
C ASP A 329 -18.83 2.56 -4.15
N ILE A 330 -17.54 2.86 -3.92
CA ILE A 330 -17.09 4.16 -3.38
C ILE A 330 -17.36 5.29 -4.38
N SER A 331 -16.79 5.19 -5.59
CA SER A 331 -17.05 6.17 -6.64
C SER A 331 -16.68 5.64 -8.04
N PRO A 332 -17.64 5.50 -8.96
CA PRO A 332 -17.36 5.10 -10.34
C PRO A 332 -16.71 6.20 -11.19
N ALA A 333 -16.56 7.42 -10.65
CA ALA A 333 -16.01 8.57 -11.38
C ALA A 333 -14.49 8.71 -11.22
N LYS A 334 -13.89 7.99 -10.26
CA LYS A 334 -12.47 8.11 -9.92
C LYS A 334 -11.61 7.06 -10.60
N PRO A 335 -10.36 7.38 -10.96
CA PRO A 335 -9.37 6.37 -11.34
C PRO A 335 -8.96 5.53 -10.11
N TYR A 336 -8.68 4.25 -10.34
CA TYR A 336 -8.29 3.32 -9.28
C TYR A 336 -6.83 2.91 -9.37
N ALA A 337 -6.27 2.46 -8.26
CA ALA A 337 -4.95 1.84 -8.21
C ALA A 337 -4.89 0.77 -7.11
N VAL A 338 -4.17 -0.30 -7.39
CA VAL A 338 -3.69 -1.21 -6.34
C VAL A 338 -2.42 -0.59 -5.78
N LEU A 339 -2.53 0.01 -4.59
CA LEU A 339 -1.44 0.75 -3.96
C LEU A 339 -0.48 -0.19 -3.22
N GLU A 340 -0.98 -1.32 -2.74
CA GLU A 340 -0.17 -2.37 -2.15
C GLU A 340 -0.66 -3.75 -2.61
N PHE A 341 0.28 -4.60 -3.02
CA PHE A 341 0.03 -6.03 -3.14
C PHE A 341 1.29 -6.83 -2.83
N GLY A 342 1.07 -8.02 -2.32
CA GLY A 342 2.15 -8.94 -1.97
C GLY A 342 1.62 -10.34 -1.77
N VAL A 343 2.51 -11.33 -1.86
CA VAL A 343 2.21 -12.71 -1.47
C VAL A 343 3.50 -13.40 -1.05
N THR A 344 3.43 -14.23 -0.02
CA THR A 344 4.52 -15.06 0.47
C THR A 344 4.87 -16.19 -0.51
N GLU A 345 5.92 -16.95 -0.22
CA GLU A 345 6.21 -18.21 -0.91
C GLU A 345 5.28 -19.33 -0.37
N LEU A 346 4.45 -19.86 -1.27
CA LEU A 346 3.43 -20.87 -1.00
C LEU A 346 3.96 -22.31 -1.04
#